data_AF-A0AAW1SWA4-F1
#
_entry.id   AF-A0AAW1SWA4-F1
#
_cell.length_a   1.000
_cell.length_b   1.000
_cell.length_c   1.000
_cell.angle_alpha   90.00
_cell.angle_beta   90.00
_cell.angle_gamma   90.00
#
_symmetry.space_group_name_H-M   'P 1'
#
loop_
_entity.id
_entity.type
_entity.pdbx_description
1 polymer ?
#
loop_
_entity_poly.entity_id
_entity_poly.type
_entity_poly.pdbx_seq_one_letter_code
_entity_poly.pdbx_strand_id
1 'polypeptide(L)'
;SGGVRPFGVSLLLAGYDENGPQLYQIDPSGSYFAWKASAIGKNMVNAKTFLEKRCSDDMELEDAIHTALLTLKEGFEGQISGSSIEVAIVTDDLKCKVLTAAEVSDYLAEVE
;
A
#
# COMPACT_ATOMS: atom_id res chain seq x y z
N SER A 1 -16.00 22.86 -23.68
CA SER A 1 -14.63 22.32 -23.77
C SER A 1 -14.74 20.81 -23.86
N GLY A 2 -14.47 20.23 -25.03
CA GLY A 2 -14.47 18.78 -25.26
C GLY A 2 -13.20 18.43 -26.02
N GLY A 3 -12.50 17.37 -25.62
CA GLY A 3 -11.19 17.00 -26.18
C GLY A 3 -10.09 16.70 -25.15
N VAL A 4 -10.41 16.71 -23.85
CA VAL A 4 -9.48 16.24 -22.81
C VAL A 4 -9.74 14.77 -22.48
N ARG A 5 -8.66 13.99 -22.39
CA ARG A 5 -8.72 12.60 -21.93
C ARG A 5 -8.71 12.55 -20.39
N PRO A 6 -9.41 11.60 -19.76
CA PRO A 6 -9.27 11.35 -18.33
C PRO A 6 -7.81 11.01 -17.96
N PHE A 7 -7.44 11.24 -16.71
CA PHE A 7 -6.14 10.80 -16.20
C PHE A 7 -6.11 9.27 -16.18
N GLY A 8 -5.20 8.66 -16.94
CA GLY A 8 -5.03 7.21 -17.02
C GLY A 8 -4.28 6.61 -15.83
N VAL A 9 -4.59 7.06 -14.61
CA VAL A 9 -3.96 6.61 -13.37
C VAL A 9 -5.03 6.32 -12.32
N SER A 10 -4.76 5.32 -11.49
CA SER A 10 -5.46 5.11 -10.23
C SER A 10 -4.50 5.43 -9.10
N LEU A 11 -5.01 6.01 -8.01
CA LEU A 11 -4.21 6.44 -6.87
C LEU A 11 -4.66 5.70 -5.61
N LEU A 12 -3.69 5.32 -4.78
CA LEU A 12 -3.91 5.05 -3.37
C LEU A 12 -3.39 6.25 -2.58
N LEU A 13 -4.27 6.89 -1.83
CA LEU A 13 -3.96 8.04 -0.99
C LEU A 13 -4.03 7.58 0.46
N ALA A 14 -2.87 7.47 1.10
CA ALA A 14 -2.74 7.18 2.52
C ALA A 14 -2.40 8.46 3.29
N GLY A 15 -2.95 8.61 4.49
CA GLY A 15 -2.67 9.75 5.35
C GLY A 15 -3.14 9.50 6.78
N TYR A 16 -2.85 10.46 7.65
CA TYR A 16 -3.31 10.47 9.04
C TYR A 16 -4.00 11.81 9.30
N ASP A 17 -5.18 11.77 9.90
CA ASP A 17 -5.95 12.97 10.27
C ASP A 17 -6.53 12.86 11.69
N GLU A 18 -7.40 13.80 12.07
CA GLU A 18 -8.04 13.83 13.40
C GLU A 18 -8.88 12.58 13.71
N ASN A 19 -9.27 11.82 12.69
CA ASN A 19 -10.01 10.56 12.81
C ASN A 19 -9.10 9.32 12.74
N GLY A 20 -7.78 9.51 12.70
CA GLY A 20 -6.79 8.43 12.64
C GLY A 20 -6.26 8.16 11.22
N PRO A 21 -5.71 6.95 10.98
CA PRO A 21 -5.17 6.58 9.67
C PRO A 21 -6.30 6.40 8.64
N GLN A 22 -6.10 6.94 7.43
CA GLN A 22 -7.06 6.89 6.33
C GLN A 22 -6.40 6.37 5.06
N LEU A 23 -7.13 5.55 4.29
CA LEU A 23 -6.72 5.09 2.96
C LEU A 23 -7.88 5.26 1.97
N TYR A 24 -7.60 5.98 0.88
CA TYR A 24 -8.55 6.20 -0.21
C TYR A 24 -8.00 5.65 -1.53
N GLN A 25 -8.85 4.97 -2.29
CA GLN A 25 -8.57 4.63 -3.68
C GLN A 25 -9.31 5.61 -4.59
N ILE A 26 -8.62 6.19 -5.57
CA ILE A 26 -9.18 7.08 -6.58
C ILE A 26 -9.05 6.41 -7.94
N ASP A 27 -10.17 6.25 -8.64
CA ASP A 27 -10.23 5.65 -9.97
C ASP A 27 -10.16 6.71 -11.08
N PRO A 28 -9.74 6.35 -12.31
CA PRO A 28 -9.66 7.27 -13.45
C PRO A 28 -10.95 8.05 -13.78
N SER A 29 -12.11 7.56 -13.33
CA SER A 29 -13.41 8.24 -13.46
C SER A 29 -13.56 9.46 -12.55
N GLY A 30 -12.68 9.61 -11.55
CA GLY A 30 -12.82 10.56 -10.45
C GLY A 30 -13.62 10.01 -9.25
N SER A 31 -14.11 8.77 -9.32
CA SER A 31 -14.73 8.10 -8.18
C SER A 31 -13.67 7.79 -7.13
N TYR A 32 -14.01 7.96 -5.84
CA TYR A 32 -13.12 7.62 -4.74
C TYR A 32 -13.85 6.84 -3.64
N PHE A 33 -13.12 5.96 -2.96
CA PHE A 33 -13.66 5.08 -1.94
C PHE A 33 -12.66 4.92 -0.79
N ALA A 34 -13.16 4.89 0.45
CA ALA A 34 -12.35 4.59 1.64
C ALA A 34 -12.15 3.08 1.78
N TRP A 35 -10.94 2.67 2.16
CA TRP A 35 -10.56 1.26 2.33
C TRP A 35 -9.80 1.08 3.64
N LYS A 36 -9.91 -0.11 4.24
CA LYS A 36 -9.00 -0.53 5.33
C LYS A 36 -7.65 -0.99 4.78
N ALA A 37 -7.70 -1.77 3.70
CA ALA A 37 -6.56 -2.17 2.90
C ALA A 37 -6.99 -2.29 1.44
N SER A 38 -6.11 -1.95 0.49
CA SER A 38 -6.39 -2.09 -0.94
C SER A 38 -5.09 -2.29 -1.72
N ALA A 39 -5.22 -2.88 -2.90
CA ALA A 39 -4.14 -3.04 -3.86
C ALA A 39 -4.64 -2.66 -5.26
N ILE A 40 -3.77 -2.03 -6.05
CA ILE A 40 -4.02 -1.64 -7.45
C ILE A 40 -2.91 -2.17 -8.34
N GLY A 41 -3.17 -2.29 -9.64
CA GLY A 41 -2.19 -2.75 -10.62
C GLY A 41 -2.33 -4.23 -11.01
N LYS A 42 -1.26 -4.82 -11.52
CA LYS A 42 -1.26 -6.21 -12.00
C LYS A 42 -1.54 -7.16 -10.82
N ASN A 43 -2.35 -8.19 -11.06
CA ASN A 43 -2.69 -9.21 -10.05
C ASN A 43 -3.41 -8.69 -8.80
N MET A 44 -4.03 -7.49 -8.85
CA MET A 44 -4.71 -6.88 -7.70
C MET A 44 -5.80 -7.76 -7.06
N VAL A 45 -6.46 -8.65 -7.81
CA VAL A 45 -7.51 -9.53 -7.26
C VAL A 45 -6.93 -10.48 -6.22
N ASN A 46 -5.77 -11.09 -6.51
CA ASN A 46 -5.09 -11.98 -5.58
C ASN A 46 -4.53 -11.20 -4.39
N ALA A 47 -3.95 -10.03 -4.63
CA ALA A 47 -3.43 -9.15 -3.58
C ALA A 47 -4.54 -8.71 -2.61
N LYS A 48 -5.71 -8.28 -3.11
CA LYS A 48 -6.87 -7.94 -2.27
C LYS A 48 -7.37 -9.14 -1.46
N THR A 49 -7.47 -10.31 -2.07
CA THR A 49 -7.84 -11.57 -1.38
C THR A 49 -6.86 -11.91 -0.25
N PHE A 50 -5.58 -11.60 -0.43
CA PHE A 50 -4.55 -11.83 0.59
C PHE A 50 -4.69 -10.84 1.75
N LEU A 51 -4.89 -9.56 1.45
CA LEU A 51 -5.14 -8.50 2.43
C LEU A 51 -6.41 -8.78 3.25
N GLU A 52 -7.50 -9.19 2.62
CA GLU A 52 -8.77 -9.53 3.29
C GLU A 52 -8.61 -10.61 4.37
N LYS A 53 -7.64 -11.51 4.22
CA LYS A 53 -7.40 -12.60 5.18
C LYS A 53 -6.49 -12.22 6.34
N ARG A 54 -5.71 -11.15 6.20
CA ARG A 54 -4.62 -10.78 7.14
C ARG A 54 -4.81 -9.43 7.80
N CYS A 55 -5.53 -8.51 7.17
CA CYS A 55 -5.82 -7.21 7.73
C CYS A 55 -6.88 -7.34 8.84
N SER A 56 -6.59 -6.79 10.02
CA SER A 56 -7.53 -6.64 11.13
C SER A 56 -7.61 -5.18 11.59
N ASP A 57 -8.59 -4.85 12.42
CA ASP A 57 -8.83 -3.47 12.89
C ASP A 57 -7.86 -3.03 13.99
N ASP A 58 -7.21 -4.00 14.62
CA ASP A 58 -6.24 -3.88 15.72
C ASP A 58 -4.80 -4.13 15.26
N MET A 59 -4.54 -4.04 13.95
CA MET A 59 -3.23 -4.28 13.38
C MET A 59 -2.24 -3.17 13.74
N GLU A 60 -1.11 -3.57 14.33
CA GLU A 60 -0.01 -2.67 14.64
C GLU A 60 0.80 -2.31 13.38
N LEU A 61 1.56 -1.22 13.45
CA LEU A 61 2.31 -0.69 12.31
C LEU A 61 3.28 -1.73 11.72
N GLU A 62 4.03 -2.44 12.57
CA GLU A 62 5.01 -3.44 12.12
C GLU A 62 4.32 -4.61 11.38
N ASP A 63 3.21 -5.11 11.92
CA ASP A 63 2.41 -6.17 11.30
C ASP A 63 1.81 -5.73 9.96
N ALA A 64 1.43 -4.45 9.85
CA ALA A 64 0.94 -3.87 8.60
C ALA A 64 2.05 -3.80 7.53
N ILE A 65 3.28 -3.43 7.91
CA ILE A 65 4.44 -3.40 7.00
C ILE A 65 4.74 -4.82 6.50
N HIS A 66 4.83 -5.80 7.40
CA HIS A 66 5.05 -7.20 7.03
C HIS A 66 3.94 -7.73 6.12
N THR A 67 2.68 -7.44 6.43
CA THR A 67 1.52 -7.86 5.62
C THR A 67 1.57 -7.24 4.22
N ALA A 68 1.95 -5.96 4.10
CA ALA A 68 2.09 -5.28 2.81
C ALA A 68 3.20 -5.91 1.96
N LEU A 69 4.37 -6.18 2.55
CA LEU A 69 5.50 -6.82 1.86
C LEU A 69 5.18 -8.25 1.43
N LEU A 70 4.53 -9.05 2.29
CA LEU A 70 4.04 -10.38 1.96
C LEU A 70 3.05 -10.35 0.79
N THR A 71 2.13 -9.38 0.79
CA THR A 71 1.16 -9.22 -0.30
C THR A 71 1.85 -8.97 -1.64
N LEU A 72 2.91 -8.14 -1.65
CA LEU A 72 3.70 -7.89 -2.86
C LEU A 72 4.49 -9.13 -3.31
N LYS A 73 5.03 -9.91 -2.36
CA LYS A 73 5.76 -11.17 -2.62
C LYS A 73 4.89 -12.22 -3.29
N GLU A 74 3.66 -12.41 -2.83
CA GLU A 74 2.71 -13.33 -3.45
C GLU A 74 2.28 -12.91 -4.86
N GLY A 75 2.29 -11.60 -5.14
CA GLY A 75 1.86 -11.05 -6.44
C GLY A 75 2.95 -11.01 -7.51
N PHE A 76 4.22 -11.23 -7.14
CA PHE A 76 5.39 -11.00 -7.99
C PHE A 76 6.14 -12.30 -8.32
N GLU A 77 6.34 -12.59 -9.60
CA GLU A 77 6.96 -13.83 -10.10
C GLU A 77 8.51 -13.77 -10.09
N GLY A 78 9.12 -12.96 -9.22
CA GLY A 78 10.56 -12.72 -9.20
C GLY A 78 11.14 -12.52 -7.80
N GLN A 79 12.45 -12.29 -7.71
CA GLN A 79 13.10 -11.94 -6.45
C GLN A 79 12.80 -10.48 -6.10
N ILE A 80 12.27 -10.28 -4.90
CA ILE A 80 12.09 -8.97 -4.30
C ILE A 80 13.36 -8.62 -3.52
N SER A 81 13.87 -7.41 -3.73
CA SER A 81 14.98 -6.83 -2.96
C SER A 81 14.60 -5.44 -2.44
N GLY A 82 15.34 -4.93 -1.44
CA GLY A 82 15.10 -3.59 -0.89
C GLY A 82 15.29 -2.44 -1.89
N SER A 83 15.92 -2.68 -3.05
CA SER A 83 16.00 -1.70 -4.15
C SER A 83 14.83 -1.77 -5.14
N SER A 84 14.03 -2.83 -5.09
CA SER A 84 12.89 -3.06 -5.99
C SER A 84 11.55 -2.58 -5.42
N ILE A 85 11.51 -2.31 -4.11
CA ILE A 85 10.34 -1.86 -3.38
C ILE A 85 10.68 -0.57 -2.65
N GLU A 86 9.73 0.36 -2.65
CA GLU A 86 9.75 1.55 -1.82
C GLU A 86 8.59 1.46 -0.82
N VAL A 87 8.86 1.77 0.44
CA VAL A 87 7.86 1.78 1.51
C VAL A 87 7.86 3.16 2.14
N ALA A 88 6.68 3.75 2.29
CA ALA A 88 6.48 5.01 2.99
C ALA A 88 5.45 4.82 4.08
N ILE A 89 5.72 5.37 5.26
CA ILE A 89 4.90 5.27 6.45
C ILE A 89 4.44 6.67 6.85
N VAL A 90 3.16 6.81 7.18
CA VAL A 90 2.60 8.03 7.75
C VAL A 90 2.01 7.70 9.11
N THR A 91 2.45 8.39 10.15
CA THR A 91 2.02 8.22 11.55
C THR A 91 1.25 9.44 12.06
N ASP A 92 0.81 9.36 13.32
CA ASP A 92 0.09 10.41 14.06
C ASP A 92 0.87 11.73 14.17
N ASP A 93 2.20 11.69 14.05
CA ASP A 93 3.06 12.88 13.97
C ASP A 93 2.98 13.63 12.62
N LEU A 94 2.11 13.17 11.71
CA LEU A 94 1.85 13.72 10.39
C LEU A 94 3.08 13.75 9.48
N LYS A 95 4.11 12.95 9.78
CA LYS A 95 5.30 12.84 8.93
C LYS A 95 5.20 11.62 8.05
N CYS A 96 5.48 11.82 6.75
CA CYS A 96 5.73 10.75 5.82
C CYS A 96 7.22 10.37 5.90
N LYS A 97 7.52 9.19 6.43
CA LYS A 97 8.86 8.60 6.43
C LYS A 97 8.95 7.59 5.29
N VAL A 98 9.78 7.89 4.29
CA VAL A 98 10.19 6.89 3.29
C VAL A 98 11.32 6.07 3.88
N LEU A 99 11.16 4.75 3.90
CA LEU A 99 12.18 3.82 4.38
C LEU A 99 13.33 3.73 3.39
N THR A 100 14.54 3.60 3.92
CA THR A 100 15.73 3.32 3.13
C THR A 100 15.70 1.88 2.60
N ALA A 101 16.42 1.63 1.49
CA ALA A 101 16.55 0.29 0.94
C ALA A 101 17.14 -0.73 1.94
N ALA A 102 17.95 -0.25 2.91
CA ALA A 102 18.47 -1.08 3.99
C ALA A 102 17.35 -1.49 4.97
N GLU A 103 16.57 -0.53 5.47
CA GLU A 103 15.42 -0.81 6.34
C GLU A 103 14.41 -1.76 5.66
N VAL A 104 14.10 -1.54 4.37
CA VAL A 104 13.22 -2.45 3.62
C VAL A 104 13.83 -3.85 3.49
N SER A 105 15.15 -3.96 3.35
CA SER A 105 15.83 -5.26 3.29
C SER A 105 15.77 -6.00 4.63
N ASP A 106 15.88 -5.27 5.74
CA ASP A 106 15.75 -5.84 7.09
C ASP A 106 14.35 -6.43 7.27
N TYR A 107 13.29 -5.68 6.91
CA TYR A 107 11.92 -6.19 6.91
C TYR A 107 11.71 -7.41 6.00
N LEU A 108 12.33 -7.43 4.81
CA LEU A 108 12.22 -8.57 3.90
C LEU A 108 12.89 -9.83 4.45
N ALA A 109 13.96 -9.69 5.24
CA ALA A 109 14.65 -10.81 5.87
C ALA A 109 13.84 -11.43 7.03
N GLU A 110 13.03 -10.64 7.72
CA GLU A 110 12.11 -11.13 8.77
C GLU A 110 10.89 -11.87 8.20
N VAL A 111 10.58 -11.61 6.93
CA VAL A 111 9.44 -12.17 6.20
C VAL A 111 9.79 -13.49 5.48
N GLU A 112 11.04 -13.96 5.56
CA GLU A 112 11.47 -15.29 5.06
C GLU A 112 11.10 -16.46 5.97
#